data_AF-A0A6L9J6T1-F1
#
_entry.id   AF-A0A6L9J6T1-F1
#
_cell.length_a   1.000
_cell.length_b   1.000
_cell.length_c   1.000
_cell.angle_alpha   90.00
_cell.angle_beta   90.00
_cell.angle_gamma   90.00
#
_symmetry.space_group_name_H-M   'P 1'
#
loop_
_entity.id
_entity.type
_entity.pdbx_description
1 polymer ?
#
loop_
_entity_poly.entity_id
_entity_poly.type
_entity_poly.pdbx_seq_one_letter_code
_entity_poly.pdbx_strand_id
1 'polypeptide(L)'
;MTTITGHLVAEEATWRIPPYAHEMLWMQQGAHAARASGERGEFSLDVPGDGRQALHLVWGTAGGPPLTIWHRPDTAAPFVVGWQGGVCMGGFVERLHALVVRGLELLVAEVEGGLLPPNFRRLPTLVQMQSAPFARQASTEHPVTRNFTYTLIADADSIYAEYLHHALVSELAVDCCARLGPHEGHWHEVVGLPLLIESVTLLAPD
;
A
#
# COMPACT_ATOMS: atom_id res chain seq x y z
N MET A 1 -25.78 -11.61 9.99
CA MET A 1 -24.41 -11.09 10.10
C MET A 1 -23.49 -12.28 10.19
N THR A 2 -22.30 -12.18 9.61
CA THR A 2 -21.29 -13.23 9.63
C THR A 2 -20.00 -12.60 10.13
N THR A 3 -19.33 -13.22 11.10
CA THR A 3 -18.03 -12.76 11.56
C THR A 3 -16.95 -13.41 10.70
N ILE A 4 -16.05 -12.60 10.14
CA ILE A 4 -14.84 -13.05 9.46
C ILE A 4 -13.68 -12.90 10.43
N THR A 5 -13.00 -14.00 10.72
CA THR A 5 -11.77 -14.01 11.52
C THR A 5 -10.58 -14.39 10.65
N GLY A 6 -9.44 -13.75 10.90
CA GLY A 6 -8.26 -14.00 10.08
C GLY A 6 -7.00 -13.28 10.56
N HIS A 7 -5.95 -13.42 9.75
CA HIS A 7 -4.67 -12.76 9.94
C HIS A 7 -4.25 -12.04 8.65
N LEU A 8 -3.70 -10.83 8.79
CA LEU A 8 -3.17 -10.09 7.65
C LEU A 8 -1.94 -10.77 7.05
N VAL A 9 -1.05 -11.25 7.92
CA VAL A 9 0.24 -11.86 7.54
C VAL A 9 0.17 -13.36 7.76
N ALA A 10 0.59 -14.14 6.77
CA ALA A 10 0.66 -15.59 6.89
C ALA A 10 1.63 -16.01 8.00
N GLU A 11 1.33 -17.12 8.68
CA GLU A 11 2.09 -17.58 9.86
C GLU A 11 3.53 -17.97 9.49
N GLU A 12 3.71 -18.56 8.33
CA GLU A 12 5.00 -18.98 7.78
C GLU A 12 5.82 -17.83 7.15
N ALA A 13 5.19 -16.67 6.89
CA ALA A 13 5.91 -15.54 6.33
C ALA A 13 7.02 -15.09 7.29
N THR A 14 8.16 -14.62 6.78
CA THR A 14 9.26 -14.06 7.58
C THR A 14 9.01 -12.62 7.99
N TRP A 15 8.28 -11.87 7.17
CA TRP A 15 7.89 -10.49 7.47
C TRP A 15 6.87 -10.46 8.64
N ARG A 16 6.92 -9.39 9.44
CA ARG A 16 6.01 -9.11 10.56
C ARG A 16 5.53 -7.68 10.47
N ILE A 17 4.34 -7.41 10.99
CA ILE A 17 3.86 -6.03 11.13
C ILE A 17 4.78 -5.31 12.13
N PRO A 18 5.40 -4.17 11.76
CA PRO A 18 6.23 -3.41 12.68
C PRO A 18 5.45 -2.96 13.92
N PRO A 19 6.07 -2.90 15.12
CA PRO A 19 5.39 -2.50 16.36
C PRO A 19 4.60 -1.19 16.27
N TYR A 20 5.13 -0.18 15.58
CA TYR A 20 4.45 1.11 15.40
C TYR A 20 3.12 1.00 14.64
N ALA A 21 2.92 -0.08 13.88
CA ALA A 21 1.74 -0.31 13.04
C ALA A 21 0.69 -1.25 13.69
N HIS A 22 0.98 -1.87 14.84
CA HIS A 22 0.10 -2.88 15.46
C HIS A 22 -1.30 -2.36 15.78
N GLU A 23 -1.46 -1.06 16.01
CA GLU A 23 -2.76 -0.43 16.29
C GLU A 23 -3.25 0.52 15.19
N MET A 24 -2.48 0.64 14.11
CA MET A 24 -2.78 1.54 13.00
C MET A 24 -3.53 0.85 11.87
N LEU A 25 -3.75 -0.46 11.95
CA LEU A 25 -4.30 -1.23 10.85
C LEU A 25 -5.75 -1.59 11.12
N TRP A 26 -6.62 -1.34 10.15
CA TRP A 26 -8.04 -1.61 10.23
C TRP A 26 -8.51 -2.41 9.02
N MET A 27 -9.19 -3.53 9.28
CA MET A 27 -9.93 -4.26 8.26
C MET A 27 -11.31 -3.65 8.11
N GLN A 28 -11.71 -3.36 6.88
CA GLN A 28 -12.97 -2.69 6.59
C GLN A 28 -13.73 -3.35 5.44
N GLN A 29 -15.07 -3.44 5.59
CA GLN A 29 -16.01 -3.79 4.53
C GLN A 29 -17.23 -2.87 4.62
N GLY A 30 -17.40 -1.98 3.65
CA GLY A 30 -18.46 -0.97 3.68
C GLY A 30 -18.39 -0.11 4.94
N ALA A 31 -19.45 -0.12 5.74
CA ALA A 31 -19.56 0.60 7.01
C ALA A 31 -18.99 -0.16 8.22
N HIS A 32 -18.58 -1.41 8.05
CA HIS A 32 -18.05 -2.24 9.14
C HIS A 32 -16.53 -2.19 9.14
N ALA A 33 -15.93 -1.95 10.31
CA ALA A 33 -14.49 -1.95 10.48
C ALA A 33 -14.09 -2.61 11.80
N ALA A 34 -12.95 -3.27 11.79
CA ALA A 34 -12.33 -3.89 12.95
C ALA A 34 -10.83 -3.61 12.94
N ARG A 35 -10.29 -3.21 14.09
CA ARG A 35 -8.85 -3.00 14.25
C ARG A 35 -8.13 -4.35 14.23
N ALA A 36 -7.07 -4.45 13.43
CA ALA A 36 -6.17 -5.58 13.45
C ALA A 36 -5.17 -5.40 14.62
N SER A 37 -4.68 -6.51 15.20
CA SER A 37 -3.76 -6.47 16.34
C SER A 37 -2.61 -7.45 16.24
N GLY A 38 -1.51 -7.13 16.92
CA GLY A 38 -0.33 -7.97 17.04
C GLY A 38 0.50 -8.08 15.76
N GLU A 39 1.57 -8.86 15.82
CA GLU A 39 2.59 -8.95 14.77
C GLU A 39 2.10 -9.58 13.45
N ARG A 40 0.95 -10.28 13.51
CA ARG A 40 0.31 -10.92 12.35
C ARG A 40 -0.95 -10.20 11.88
N GLY A 41 -1.42 -9.20 12.62
CA GLY A 41 -2.66 -8.50 12.31
C GLY A 41 -3.86 -9.41 12.43
N GLU A 42 -4.05 -9.98 13.62
CA GLU A 42 -5.28 -10.70 13.99
C GLU A 42 -6.47 -9.76 13.91
N PHE A 43 -7.58 -10.20 13.30
CA PHE A 43 -8.80 -9.41 13.26
C PHE A 43 -10.05 -10.29 13.34
N SER A 44 -11.14 -9.66 13.81
CA SER A 44 -12.50 -10.20 13.80
C SER A 44 -13.44 -9.13 13.29
N LEU A 45 -13.95 -9.28 12.07
CA LEU A 45 -14.79 -8.30 11.38
C LEU A 45 -16.20 -8.86 11.20
N ASP A 46 -17.18 -8.18 11.78
CA ASP A 46 -18.59 -8.49 11.57
C ASP A 46 -19.09 -7.87 10.27
N VAL A 47 -19.60 -8.70 9.37
CA VAL A 47 -20.02 -8.28 8.03
C VAL A 47 -21.45 -8.67 7.69
N PRO A 48 -22.10 -7.97 6.74
CA PRO A 48 -23.34 -8.43 6.14
C PRO A 48 -23.15 -9.80 5.46
N GLY A 49 -24.18 -10.64 5.51
CA GLY A 49 -24.10 -12.03 5.02
C GLY A 49 -24.06 -12.17 3.49
N ASP A 50 -24.14 -11.07 2.75
CA ASP A 50 -24.11 -11.08 1.28
C ASP A 50 -22.68 -11.19 0.73
N GLY A 51 -21.64 -10.98 1.54
CA GLY A 51 -20.25 -11.42 1.32
C GLY A 51 -19.53 -10.88 0.07
N ARG A 52 -20.20 -10.08 -0.76
CA ARG A 52 -19.75 -9.67 -2.10
C ARG A 52 -18.89 -8.41 -2.14
N GLN A 53 -18.85 -7.64 -1.06
CA GLN A 53 -18.06 -6.40 -1.03
C GLN A 53 -16.58 -6.69 -0.83
N ALA A 54 -15.72 -5.83 -1.39
CA ALA A 54 -14.29 -5.94 -1.19
C ALA A 54 -13.90 -5.65 0.27
N LEU A 55 -12.89 -6.37 0.75
CA LEU A 55 -12.24 -6.12 2.02
C LEU A 55 -11.09 -5.14 1.79
N HIS A 56 -11.01 -4.10 2.61
CA HIS A 56 -9.94 -3.11 2.57
C HIS A 56 -9.12 -3.23 3.84
N LEU A 57 -7.80 -3.19 3.71
CA LEU A 57 -6.92 -2.84 4.82
C LEU A 57 -6.66 -1.34 4.74
N VAL A 58 -6.93 -0.60 5.81
CA VAL A 58 -6.77 0.86 5.87
C VAL A 58 -5.87 1.27 7.04
N TRP A 59 -5.26 2.45 6.92
CA TRP A 59 -4.32 3.00 7.90
C TRP A 59 -4.92 4.03 8.86
N GLY A 60 -4.46 4.00 10.11
CA GLY A 60 -4.76 4.92 11.22
C GLY A 60 -6.15 4.72 11.83
N THR A 61 -7.19 4.75 10.99
CA THR A 61 -8.59 4.75 11.39
C THR A 61 -9.44 4.02 10.35
N ALA A 62 -10.62 3.55 10.77
CA ALA A 62 -11.69 3.23 9.84
C ALA A 62 -11.91 4.41 8.87
N GLY A 63 -11.97 4.11 7.56
CA GLY A 63 -12.09 5.09 6.49
C GLY A 63 -10.80 5.82 6.10
N GLY A 64 -9.66 5.51 6.73
CA GLY A 64 -8.34 6.06 6.39
C GLY A 64 -7.80 5.59 5.04
N PRO A 65 -6.55 5.96 4.69
CA PRO A 65 -5.93 5.58 3.43
C PRO A 65 -5.86 4.05 3.28
N PRO A 66 -6.40 3.48 2.20
CA PRO A 66 -6.36 2.05 1.97
C PRO A 66 -4.94 1.63 1.57
N LEU A 67 -4.47 0.51 2.11
CA LEU A 67 -3.14 -0.04 1.84
C LEU A 67 -3.20 -1.15 0.79
N THR A 68 -4.31 -1.87 0.74
CA THR A 68 -4.55 -2.99 -0.19
C THR A 68 -6.01 -3.43 -0.10
N ILE A 69 -6.46 -4.23 -1.08
CA ILE A 69 -7.85 -4.64 -1.27
C ILE A 69 -7.89 -6.12 -1.63
N TRP A 70 -8.87 -6.84 -1.09
CA TRP A 70 -9.14 -8.22 -1.46
C TRP A 70 -10.61 -8.43 -1.78
N HIS A 71 -10.86 -9.27 -2.76
CA HIS A 71 -12.17 -9.90 -2.88
C HIS A 71 -12.16 -11.14 -2.01
N ARG A 72 -13.22 -11.30 -1.20
CA ARG A 72 -13.36 -12.46 -0.31
C ARG A 72 -13.28 -13.74 -1.15
N PRO A 73 -12.30 -14.63 -0.94
CA PRO A 73 -12.32 -15.95 -1.55
C PRO A 73 -13.44 -16.79 -0.92
N ASP A 74 -13.98 -17.75 -1.66
CA ASP A 74 -15.02 -18.70 -1.21
C ASP A 74 -14.53 -19.70 -0.14
N THR A 75 -13.32 -19.54 0.40
CA THR A 75 -12.70 -20.51 1.30
C THR A 75 -13.13 -20.35 2.76
N ALA A 76 -13.19 -21.49 3.46
CA ALA A 76 -13.52 -21.58 4.88
C ALA A 76 -12.45 -20.90 5.75
N ALA A 77 -12.89 -20.36 6.89
CA ALA A 77 -12.05 -19.68 7.89
C ALA A 77 -10.98 -20.63 8.50
N PRO A 78 -9.85 -20.10 9.00
CA PRO A 78 -9.48 -18.67 9.08
C PRO A 78 -8.98 -18.10 7.75
N PHE A 79 -9.35 -16.84 7.48
CA PHE A 79 -8.94 -16.14 6.27
C PHE A 79 -7.51 -15.59 6.41
N VAL A 80 -6.59 -16.10 5.58
CA VAL A 80 -5.21 -15.60 5.51
C VAL A 80 -5.07 -14.72 4.28
N VAL A 81 -4.66 -13.48 4.52
CA VAL A 81 -4.65 -12.44 3.49
C VAL A 81 -3.33 -12.39 2.72
N GLY A 82 -2.22 -12.74 3.39
CA GLY A 82 -0.89 -12.79 2.77
C GLY A 82 -0.25 -11.42 2.52
N TRP A 83 -0.68 -10.38 3.24
CA TRP A 83 -0.11 -9.04 3.14
C TRP A 83 1.29 -8.97 3.74
N GLN A 84 2.18 -8.21 3.08
CA GLN A 84 3.60 -8.09 3.47
C GLN A 84 4.03 -6.62 3.63
N GLY A 85 3.10 -5.73 3.99
CA GLY A 85 3.39 -4.31 4.18
C GLY A 85 3.48 -3.48 2.90
N GLY A 86 3.29 -4.11 1.73
CA GLY A 86 3.35 -3.43 0.43
C GLY A 86 2.09 -2.66 0.10
N VAL A 87 2.25 -1.55 -0.61
CA VAL A 87 1.19 -0.66 -1.12
C VAL A 87 1.58 -0.25 -2.53
N CYS A 88 0.66 -0.37 -3.49
CA CYS A 88 0.83 0.16 -4.84
C CYS A 88 -0.31 1.12 -5.16
N MET A 89 0.03 2.32 -5.61
CA MET A 89 -0.90 3.43 -5.84
C MET A 89 -0.56 4.16 -7.13
N GLY A 90 -1.59 4.71 -7.77
CA GLY A 90 -1.47 5.59 -8.93
C GLY A 90 -2.04 6.95 -8.59
N GLY A 91 -1.40 8.03 -9.05
CA GLY A 91 -1.81 9.39 -8.70
C GLY A 91 -0.87 10.48 -9.20
N PHE A 92 -0.89 11.63 -8.53
CA PHE A 92 -0.04 12.79 -8.81
C PHE A 92 0.73 13.21 -7.56
N VAL A 93 1.96 13.66 -7.76
CA VAL A 93 2.76 14.25 -6.67
C VAL A 93 2.25 15.67 -6.43
N GLU A 94 1.69 15.93 -5.25
CA GLU A 94 1.15 17.22 -4.85
C GLU A 94 2.20 18.09 -4.14
N ARG A 95 3.05 17.45 -3.32
CA ARG A 95 4.09 18.14 -2.54
C ARG A 95 5.34 17.30 -2.43
N LEU A 96 6.48 17.98 -2.38
CA LEU A 96 7.78 17.43 -2.06
C LEU A 96 8.38 18.20 -0.89
N HIS A 97 8.82 17.47 0.12
CA HIS A 97 9.51 18.01 1.28
C HIS A 97 10.91 17.41 1.32
N ALA A 98 11.93 18.25 1.19
CA ALA A 98 13.32 17.84 1.43
C ALA A 98 13.67 18.13 2.88
N LEU A 99 14.14 17.12 3.62
CA LEU A 99 14.52 17.29 5.01
C LEU A 99 15.72 16.42 5.38
N VAL A 100 16.43 16.84 6.42
CA VAL A 100 17.53 16.06 7.01
C VAL A 100 17.05 15.46 8.33
N VAL A 101 17.00 14.14 8.40
CA VAL A 101 16.61 13.41 9.62
C VAL A 101 17.75 12.53 10.05
N ARG A 102 18.26 12.75 11.27
CA ARG A 102 19.35 11.95 11.86
C ARG A 102 20.59 11.86 10.92
N GLY A 103 20.85 12.93 10.17
CA GLY A 103 21.97 13.02 9.22
C GLY A 103 21.74 12.38 7.85
N LEU A 104 20.52 11.87 7.57
CA LEU A 104 20.12 11.38 6.25
C LEU A 104 19.30 12.45 5.53
N GLU A 105 19.64 12.72 4.28
CA GLU A 105 18.85 13.57 3.40
C GLU A 105 17.71 12.74 2.80
N LEU A 106 16.48 13.20 3.03
CA LEU A 106 15.28 12.49 2.64
C LEU A 106 14.41 13.38 1.78
N LEU A 107 13.78 12.76 0.79
CA LEU A 107 12.64 13.33 0.09
C LEU A 107 11.37 12.67 0.59
N VAL A 108 10.43 13.47 1.07
CA VAL A 108 9.08 13.04 1.42
C VAL A 108 8.10 13.58 0.39
N ALA A 109 7.47 12.69 -0.36
CA ALA A 109 6.46 13.03 -1.35
C ALA A 109 5.06 12.80 -0.80
N GLU A 110 4.18 13.76 -1.00
CA GLU A 110 2.73 13.59 -0.85
C GLU A 110 2.14 13.28 -2.22
N VAL A 111 1.64 12.06 -2.39
CA VAL A 111 0.96 11.62 -3.61
C VAL A 111 -0.53 11.57 -3.37
N GLU A 112 -1.29 12.37 -4.11
CA GLU A 112 -2.74 12.24 -4.17
C GLU A 112 -3.10 11.18 -5.22
N GLY A 113 -3.73 10.10 -4.77
CA GLY A 113 -4.04 8.98 -5.65
C GLY A 113 -4.88 7.89 -5.00
N GLY A 114 -5.10 6.82 -5.76
CA GLY A 114 -5.83 5.65 -5.28
C GLY A 114 -4.98 4.39 -5.40
N LEU A 115 -5.42 3.31 -4.73
CA LEU A 115 -4.75 2.02 -4.87
C LEU A 115 -4.86 1.49 -6.28
N LEU A 116 -3.75 0.95 -6.77
CA LEU A 116 -3.75 0.15 -7.97
C LEU A 116 -4.41 -1.22 -7.69
N PRO A 117 -4.94 -1.90 -8.72
CA PRO A 117 -5.58 -3.19 -8.55
C PRO A 117 -4.66 -4.23 -7.87
N PRO A 118 -5.19 -5.21 -7.13
CA PRO A 118 -4.37 -6.23 -6.45
C PRO A 118 -3.47 -7.06 -7.38
N ASN A 119 -3.84 -7.14 -8.66
CA ASN A 119 -3.11 -7.81 -9.72
C ASN A 119 -2.25 -6.85 -10.56
N PHE A 120 -2.07 -5.59 -10.13
CA PHE A 120 -1.21 -4.63 -10.81
C PHE A 120 0.19 -5.22 -10.97
N ARG A 121 0.60 -5.37 -12.22
CA ARG A 121 1.90 -5.95 -12.55
C ARG A 121 2.91 -4.83 -12.72
N ARG A 122 3.84 -4.76 -11.77
CA ARG A 122 5.14 -4.12 -11.99
C ARG A 122 5.79 -4.70 -13.26
N LEU A 123 6.76 -3.99 -13.83
CA LEU A 123 7.59 -4.58 -14.88
C LEU A 123 8.11 -5.94 -14.40
N PRO A 124 7.92 -7.01 -15.19
CA PRO A 124 8.22 -8.35 -14.75
C PRO A 124 9.71 -8.49 -14.53
N THR A 125 10.09 -9.25 -13.50
CA THR A 125 11.49 -9.67 -13.34
C THR A 125 11.90 -10.57 -14.51
N LEU A 126 13.21 -10.72 -14.74
CA LEU A 126 13.72 -11.63 -15.76
C LEU A 126 13.15 -13.05 -15.61
N VAL A 127 13.02 -13.54 -14.37
CA VAL A 127 12.44 -14.85 -14.06
C VAL A 127 10.97 -14.93 -14.48
N GLN A 128 10.20 -13.87 -14.22
CA GLN A 128 8.80 -13.80 -14.63
C GLN A 128 8.66 -13.75 -16.16
N MET A 129 9.52 -12.98 -16.84
CA MET A 129 9.54 -12.89 -18.30
C MET A 129 9.89 -14.22 -18.97
N GLN A 130 10.73 -15.05 -18.33
CA GLN A 130 11.08 -16.38 -18.83
C GLN A 130 9.93 -17.39 -18.66
N SER A 131 9.07 -17.19 -17.68
CA SER A 131 7.97 -18.13 -17.36
C SER A 131 6.71 -17.93 -18.22
N ALA A 132 6.46 -16.72 -18.72
CA ALA A 132 5.31 -16.41 -19.57
C ALA A 132 5.51 -15.09 -20.33
N PRO A 133 4.86 -14.93 -21.50
CA PRO A 133 4.82 -13.65 -22.20
C PRO A 133 4.26 -12.53 -21.31
N PHE A 134 4.94 -11.39 -21.29
CA PHE A 134 4.43 -10.20 -20.62
C PHE A 134 3.35 -9.53 -21.48
N ALA A 135 2.15 -9.38 -20.93
CA ALA A 135 1.06 -8.61 -21.52
C ALA A 135 0.52 -7.63 -20.48
N ARG A 136 0.41 -6.35 -20.85
CA ARG A 136 -0.31 -5.35 -20.05
C ARG A 136 -1.76 -5.32 -20.48
N GLN A 137 -2.66 -5.25 -19.50
CA GLN A 137 -4.09 -5.03 -19.74
C GLN A 137 -4.44 -3.64 -19.21
N ALA A 138 -4.89 -2.74 -20.08
CA ALA A 138 -5.21 -1.36 -19.70
C ALA A 138 -6.24 -1.28 -18.56
N SER A 139 -7.17 -2.25 -18.48
CA SER A 139 -8.15 -2.34 -17.39
C SER A 139 -7.54 -2.58 -16.00
N THR A 140 -6.24 -2.85 -15.91
CA THR A 140 -5.50 -3.08 -14.65
C THR A 140 -4.58 -1.92 -14.25
N GLU A 141 -4.60 -0.82 -15.01
CA GLU A 141 -3.67 0.31 -14.85
C GLU A 141 -4.32 1.55 -14.22
N HIS A 142 -5.57 1.46 -13.77
CA HIS A 142 -6.26 2.58 -13.12
C HIS A 142 -6.50 2.33 -11.63
N PRO A 143 -6.39 3.37 -10.79
CA PRO A 143 -6.76 3.27 -9.39
C PRO A 143 -8.20 2.79 -9.18
N VAL A 144 -8.40 1.89 -8.22
CA VAL A 144 -9.70 1.27 -7.89
C VAL A 144 -10.37 1.87 -6.66
N THR A 145 -9.74 2.87 -6.03
CA THR A 145 -10.27 3.58 -4.86
C THR A 145 -10.43 5.06 -5.15
N ARG A 146 -11.19 5.75 -4.29
CA ARG A 146 -11.13 7.21 -4.20
C ARG A 146 -9.70 7.68 -3.89
N ASN A 147 -9.45 8.96 -4.15
CA ASN A 147 -8.18 9.58 -3.84
C ASN A 147 -7.96 9.71 -2.32
N PHE A 148 -6.73 9.47 -1.93
CA PHE A 148 -6.16 9.75 -0.62
C PHE A 148 -4.76 10.32 -0.81
N THR A 149 -4.27 11.06 0.17
CA THR A 149 -2.88 11.51 0.20
C THR A 149 -2.02 10.46 0.89
N TYR A 150 -1.04 9.92 0.18
CA TYR A 150 -0.05 9.01 0.71
C TYR A 150 1.27 9.73 0.90
N THR A 151 1.92 9.50 2.03
CA THR A 151 3.25 10.01 2.30
C THR A 151 4.27 8.95 1.97
N LEU A 152 5.11 9.22 0.96
CA LEU A 152 6.15 8.33 0.47
C LEU A 152 7.51 8.90 0.82
N ILE A 153 8.44 8.04 1.25
CA ILE A 153 9.80 8.40 1.64
C ILE A 153 10.77 7.78 0.62
N ALA A 154 11.66 8.61 0.10
CA ALA A 154 12.82 8.21 -0.67
C ALA A 154 14.08 8.83 -0.09
N ASP A 155 15.22 8.17 -0.34
CA ASP A 155 16.52 8.80 -0.19
C ASP A 155 16.62 9.96 -1.21
N ALA A 156 17.08 11.13 -0.78
CA ALA A 156 17.15 12.33 -1.62
C ALA A 156 18.06 12.14 -2.85
N ASP A 157 19.09 11.29 -2.75
CA ASP A 157 20.02 11.00 -3.85
C ASP A 157 19.58 9.82 -4.73
N SER A 158 18.37 9.28 -4.51
CA SER A 158 17.87 8.16 -5.30
C SER A 158 17.25 8.59 -6.62
N ILE A 159 17.28 7.69 -7.61
CA ILE A 159 16.53 7.86 -8.87
C ILE A 159 15.02 8.08 -8.65
N TYR A 160 14.48 7.57 -7.53
CA TYR A 160 13.08 7.80 -7.17
C TYR A 160 12.82 9.26 -6.83
N ALA A 161 13.73 9.92 -6.12
CA ALA A 161 13.62 11.33 -5.80
C ALA A 161 13.63 12.19 -7.07
N GLU A 162 14.51 11.88 -8.02
CA GLU A 162 14.55 12.54 -9.34
C GLU A 162 13.22 12.36 -10.10
N TYR A 163 12.68 11.14 -10.12
CA TYR A 163 11.41 10.87 -10.82
C TYR A 163 10.24 11.59 -10.17
N LEU A 164 10.17 11.63 -8.83
CA LEU A 164 9.12 12.36 -8.12
C LEU A 164 9.21 13.87 -8.35
N HIS A 165 10.43 14.42 -8.39
CA HIS A 165 10.65 15.81 -8.75
C HIS A 165 10.18 16.10 -10.19
N HIS A 166 10.54 15.25 -11.15
CA HIS A 166 10.07 15.38 -12.53
C HIS A 166 8.54 15.26 -12.63
N ALA A 167 7.94 14.34 -11.89
CA ALA A 167 6.49 14.18 -11.84
C ALA A 167 5.79 15.44 -11.34
N LEU A 168 6.27 16.03 -10.25
CA LEU A 168 5.73 17.27 -9.70
C LEU A 168 5.86 18.43 -10.70
N VAL A 169 7.07 18.65 -11.24
CA VAL A 169 7.35 19.80 -12.11
C VAL A 169 6.65 19.70 -13.47
N SER A 170 6.50 18.48 -13.99
CA SER A 170 5.92 18.23 -15.31
C SER A 170 4.45 17.82 -15.24
N GLU A 171 3.84 17.83 -14.04
CA GLU A 171 2.47 17.41 -13.78
C GLU A 171 2.15 16.01 -14.34
N LEU A 172 3.12 15.09 -14.25
CA LEU A 172 2.97 13.72 -14.74
C LEU A 172 2.31 12.85 -13.68
N ALA A 173 1.42 11.96 -14.13
CA ALA A 173 0.90 10.91 -13.28
C ALA A 173 2.01 9.89 -12.95
N VAL A 174 1.91 9.27 -11.78
CA VAL A 174 2.86 8.29 -11.28
C VAL A 174 2.16 7.03 -10.80
N ASP A 175 2.78 5.88 -11.07
CA ASP A 175 2.53 4.64 -10.32
C ASP A 175 3.68 4.43 -9.32
N CYS A 176 3.35 4.38 -8.03
CA CYS A 176 4.28 4.14 -6.96
C CYS A 176 3.98 2.80 -6.27
N CYS A 177 4.99 1.98 -6.08
CA CYS A 177 4.93 0.88 -5.11
C CYS A 177 5.91 1.16 -3.98
N ALA A 178 5.42 0.99 -2.76
CA ALA A 178 6.14 1.27 -1.54
C ALA A 178 5.84 0.19 -0.49
N ARG A 179 6.60 0.20 0.59
CA ARG A 179 6.41 -0.72 1.72
C ARG A 179 6.49 0.03 3.03
N LEU A 180 5.73 -0.41 4.03
CA LEU A 180 5.92 0.04 5.40
C LEU A 180 7.39 -0.09 5.82
N GLY A 181 7.95 1.02 6.29
CA GLY A 181 9.34 1.06 6.74
C GLY A 181 9.57 0.14 7.95
N PRO A 182 10.78 -0.42 8.12
CA PRO A 182 11.13 -1.19 9.31
C PRO A 182 11.06 -0.30 10.57
N HIS A 183 10.78 -0.91 11.72
CA HIS A 183 10.67 -0.16 12.98
C HIS A 183 11.99 0.48 13.39
N GLU A 184 13.09 -0.23 13.13
CA GLU A 184 14.48 0.16 13.41
C GLU A 184 14.88 1.44 12.67
N GLY A 185 14.21 1.76 11.56
CA GLY A 185 14.44 3.00 10.82
C GLY A 185 13.77 4.23 11.42
N HIS A 186 12.88 4.06 12.42
CA HIS A 186 12.15 5.15 13.08
C HIS A 186 11.38 6.09 12.14
N TRP A 187 11.04 5.64 10.93
CA TRP A 187 10.35 6.44 9.91
C TRP A 187 8.98 6.97 10.38
N HIS A 188 8.34 6.25 11.28
CA HIS A 188 7.07 6.63 11.91
C HIS A 188 7.18 7.88 12.82
N GLU A 189 8.39 8.26 13.23
CA GLU A 189 8.64 9.52 13.96
C GLU A 189 8.73 10.72 13.01
N VAL A 190 8.91 10.46 11.70
CA VAL A 190 9.03 11.49 10.66
C VAL A 190 7.67 11.78 10.02
N VAL A 191 6.92 10.72 9.67
CA VAL A 191 5.63 10.82 8.98
C VAL A 191 4.61 9.84 9.54
N GLY A 192 3.33 10.18 9.45
CA GLY A 192 2.24 9.39 10.03
C GLY A 192 1.96 8.05 9.33
N LEU A 193 2.30 7.91 8.05
CA LEU A 193 2.24 6.67 7.27
C LEU A 193 3.61 6.48 6.58
N PRO A 194 4.54 5.73 7.19
CA PRO A 194 5.93 5.66 6.71
C PRO A 194 6.09 4.62 5.60
N LEU A 195 5.80 5.02 4.36
CA LEU A 195 5.96 4.17 3.18
C LEU A 195 7.30 4.46 2.48
N LEU A 196 8.22 3.49 2.50
CA LEU A 196 9.49 3.55 1.77
C LEU A 196 9.27 3.10 0.32
N ILE A 197 9.72 3.92 -0.63
CA ILE A 197 9.53 3.64 -2.06
C ILE A 197 10.38 2.45 -2.51
N GLU A 198 9.75 1.53 -3.25
CA GLU A 198 10.42 0.43 -3.95
C GLU A 198 10.49 0.67 -5.47
N SER A 199 9.52 1.39 -6.04
CA SER A 199 9.50 1.73 -7.46
C SER A 199 8.59 2.92 -7.76
N VAL A 200 8.99 3.72 -8.75
CA VAL A 200 8.19 4.81 -9.33
C VAL A 200 8.18 4.64 -10.85
N THR A 201 7.01 4.73 -11.46
CA THR A 201 6.82 4.77 -12.92
C THR A 201 6.17 6.10 -13.27
N LEU A 202 6.77 6.83 -14.21
CA LEU A 202 6.16 8.04 -14.79
C LEU A 202 5.25 7.64 -15.95
N LEU A 203 4.05 8.21 -15.98
CA LEU A 203 3.09 8.03 -17.05
C LEU A 203 3.08 9.29 -17.91
N ALA A 204 3.24 9.11 -19.22
CA ALA A 204 3.07 10.20 -20.16
C ALA A 204 1.59 10.63 -20.17
N PRO A 205 1.29 11.91 -20.38
CA PRO A 205 -0.08 12.35 -20.62
C PRO A 205 -0.60 11.70 -21.90
N ASP A 206 -1.87 11.28 -21.88
CA ASP A 206 -2.59 10.77 -23.04
C ASP A 206 -2.84 11.86 -24.11
#